data_AF-A0A420QAN9-F1
#
_entry.id   AF-A0A420QAN9-F1
#
_cell.length_a   1.000
_cell.length_b   1.000
_cell.length_c   1.000
_cell.angle_alpha   90.00
_cell.angle_beta   90.00
_cell.angle_gamma   90.00
#
_symmetry.space_group_name_H-M   'P 1'
#
loop_
_entity.id
_entity.type
_entity.pdbx_description
1 polymer ?
#
loop_
_entity_poly.entity_id
_entity_poly.type
_entity_poly.pdbx_seq_one_letter_code
_entity_poly.pdbx_strand_id
1 'polypeptide(L)'
;MGSCAHCGKYSTVGCSHCMGAPEYQDGDAVTTFWCSPECQAAHEPTHQEYCYNMQRRKALLRTAKLLKAVLLAYKEVVYDIHLTKIEHDEDSGTLVLIHTPNRIERHLFPSHLTRIENHKEAALLVNQCTMSISLLGPMTRGLLAGIVSRMDVAIVEIRNPPLPIRFHPPDGIMTDRVFHTIVEATLDSSGERWLIDITGCQYGFRDILLPLKKYITQNNCSSYELLQPYGHTETTDQDELPRSPFFILTGGPNEQQLADIEIEKGYRRHFATLVRALFHQGLTQGSDAHFAAILDDLAHRVITHMSSYQPHLGAYQERTTH
;
A
#
# COMPACT_ATOMS: atom_id res chain seq x y z
N MET A 1 20.25 -11.29 -20.21
CA MET A 1 21.50 -11.49 -20.97
C MET A 1 21.92 -10.17 -21.57
N GLY A 2 23.20 -9.87 -21.68
CA GLY A 2 23.69 -8.59 -22.18
C GLY A 2 25.20 -8.60 -22.45
N SER A 3 25.73 -7.46 -22.88
CA SER A 3 27.17 -7.30 -23.11
C SER A 3 27.89 -6.94 -21.81
N CYS A 4 29.08 -7.51 -21.61
CA CYS A 4 29.98 -7.21 -20.50
C CYS A 4 30.34 -5.72 -20.52
N ALA A 5 30.07 -5.01 -19.42
CA ALA A 5 30.28 -3.57 -19.31
C ALA A 5 31.76 -3.16 -19.47
N HIS A 6 32.70 -4.07 -19.24
CA HIS A 6 34.13 -3.81 -19.40
C HIS A 6 34.65 -4.16 -20.80
N CYS A 7 34.40 -5.38 -21.29
CA CYS A 7 35.06 -5.91 -22.49
C CYS A 7 34.13 -6.16 -23.68
N GLY A 8 32.83 -5.88 -23.56
CA GLY A 8 31.83 -6.04 -24.62
C GLY A 8 31.42 -7.47 -24.95
N LYS A 9 32.07 -8.49 -24.37
CA LYS A 9 31.71 -9.90 -24.59
C LYS A 9 30.33 -10.24 -24.03
N TYR A 10 29.64 -11.20 -24.64
CA TYR A 10 28.36 -11.71 -24.12
C TYR A 10 28.47 -12.20 -22.67
N SER A 11 27.47 -11.88 -21.85
CA SER A 11 27.33 -12.36 -20.47
C SER A 11 25.86 -12.56 -20.09
N THR A 12 25.64 -13.55 -19.21
CA THR A 12 24.37 -13.80 -18.52
C THR A 12 24.42 -13.40 -17.05
N VAL A 13 25.59 -13.06 -16.52
CA VAL A 13 25.82 -12.72 -15.12
C VAL A 13 25.66 -11.21 -14.96
N GLY A 14 24.48 -10.81 -14.45
CA GLY A 14 24.19 -9.42 -14.14
C GLY A 14 24.43 -9.10 -12.66
N CYS A 15 24.63 -7.82 -12.36
CA CYS A 15 24.76 -7.34 -10.99
C CYS A 15 23.47 -7.59 -10.21
N SER A 16 23.50 -8.50 -9.23
CA SER A 16 22.32 -8.86 -8.42
C SER A 16 21.79 -7.71 -7.56
N HIS A 17 22.63 -6.71 -7.27
CA HIS A 17 22.26 -5.56 -6.44
C HIS A 17 21.40 -4.55 -7.20
N CYS A 18 21.72 -4.25 -8.47
CA CYS A 18 20.97 -3.27 -9.26
C CYS A 18 19.92 -3.89 -10.20
N MET A 19 20.05 -5.18 -10.54
CA MET A 19 19.09 -5.85 -11.41
C MET A 19 17.68 -5.83 -10.81
N GLY A 20 16.69 -5.48 -11.63
CA GLY A 20 15.28 -5.41 -11.22
C GLY A 20 14.89 -4.14 -10.47
N ALA A 21 15.75 -3.12 -10.46
CA ALA A 21 15.36 -1.78 -10.01
C ALA A 21 14.30 -1.19 -10.96
N PRO A 22 13.29 -0.47 -10.45
CA PRO A 22 12.30 0.22 -11.30
C PRO A 22 12.94 1.40 -12.05
N GLU A 23 12.40 1.69 -13.23
CA GLU A 23 12.78 2.83 -14.06
C GLU A 23 12.18 4.14 -13.52
N TYR A 24 13.00 5.18 -13.42
CA TYR A 24 12.52 6.53 -13.14
C TYR A 24 12.20 7.29 -14.43
N GLN A 25 13.08 7.11 -15.42
CA GLN A 25 12.88 7.49 -16.81
C GLN A 25 12.97 6.24 -17.66
N ASP A 26 12.22 6.21 -18.77
CA ASP A 26 12.18 5.01 -19.62
C ASP A 26 13.60 4.65 -20.09
N GLY A 27 14.03 3.42 -19.78
CA GLY A 27 15.35 2.88 -20.11
C GLY A 27 16.50 3.23 -19.15
N ASP A 28 16.26 3.91 -18.02
CA ASP A 28 17.34 4.33 -17.11
C ASP A 28 17.77 3.26 -16.07
N ALA A 29 17.05 2.14 -15.98
CA ALA A 29 17.37 1.00 -15.10
C ALA A 29 18.06 -0.16 -15.84
N VAL A 30 19.11 0.16 -16.62
CA VAL A 30 19.87 -0.84 -17.38
C VAL A 30 20.64 -1.80 -16.47
N THR A 31 20.36 -3.09 -16.63
CA THR A 31 21.12 -4.13 -15.92
C THR A 31 22.57 -4.17 -16.41
N THR A 32 23.52 -4.05 -15.48
CA THR A 32 24.96 -4.19 -15.77
C THR A 32 25.36 -5.66 -15.75
N PHE A 33 26.10 -6.11 -16.77
CA PHE A 33 26.59 -7.49 -16.88
C PHE A 33 28.12 -7.55 -16.91
N TRP A 34 28.70 -8.64 -16.39
CA TRP A 34 30.13 -8.93 -16.47
C TRP A 34 30.38 -10.37 -16.88
N CYS A 35 31.40 -10.63 -17.71
CA CYS A 35 31.74 -12.00 -18.11
C CYS A 35 32.71 -12.70 -17.14
N SER A 36 33.27 -11.97 -16.18
CA SER A 36 34.27 -12.47 -15.22
C SER A 36 34.41 -11.53 -14.01
N PRO A 37 34.85 -12.04 -12.85
CA PRO A 37 35.16 -11.22 -11.67
C PRO A 37 36.18 -10.10 -11.95
N GLU A 38 37.14 -10.35 -12.84
CA GLU A 38 38.16 -9.35 -13.22
C GLU A 38 37.53 -8.18 -13.96
N CYS A 39 36.60 -8.46 -14.89
CA CYS A 39 35.84 -7.43 -15.59
C CYS A 39 34.92 -6.64 -14.66
N GLN A 40 34.39 -7.28 -13.61
CA GLN A 40 33.62 -6.60 -12.57
C GLN A 40 34.52 -5.64 -11.78
N ALA A 41 35.62 -6.13 -11.22
CA ALA A 41 36.54 -5.33 -10.43
C ALA A 41 37.08 -4.11 -11.19
N ALA A 42 37.34 -4.27 -12.49
CA ALA A 42 37.80 -3.18 -13.34
C ALA A 42 36.71 -2.14 -13.69
N HIS A 43 35.43 -2.53 -13.67
CA HIS A 43 34.28 -1.62 -13.92
C HIS A 43 33.68 -1.05 -12.62
N GLU A 44 33.99 -1.63 -11.46
CA GLU A 44 33.43 -1.24 -10.16
C GLU A 44 33.53 0.27 -9.87
N PRO A 45 34.66 0.97 -10.12
CA PRO A 45 34.79 2.39 -9.79
C PRO A 45 33.76 3.28 -10.51
N THR A 46 33.36 2.92 -11.73
CA THR A 46 32.34 3.67 -12.50
C THR A 46 30.92 3.13 -12.26
N HIS A 47 30.80 1.89 -11.78
CA HIS A 47 29.50 1.27 -11.51
C HIS A 47 28.91 1.66 -10.16
N GLN A 48 29.75 1.95 -9.17
CA GLN A 48 29.35 2.05 -7.77
C GLN A 48 28.20 3.05 -7.53
N GLU A 49 28.31 4.28 -8.04
CA GLU A 49 27.29 5.32 -7.87
C GLU A 49 25.96 4.93 -8.54
N TYR A 50 26.03 4.42 -9.78
CA TYR A 50 24.87 3.91 -10.49
C TYR A 50 24.20 2.77 -9.71
N CYS A 51 24.99 1.79 -9.26
CA CYS A 51 24.49 0.65 -8.51
C CYS A 51 23.84 1.07 -7.20
N TYR A 52 24.40 2.06 -6.51
CA TYR A 52 23.86 2.61 -5.27
C TYR A 52 22.45 3.20 -5.49
N ASN A 53 22.26 4.01 -6.53
CA ASN A 53 20.95 4.58 -6.86
C ASN A 53 19.93 3.50 -7.22
N MET A 54 20.32 2.50 -8.03
CA MET A 54 19.44 1.38 -8.39
C MET A 54 19.04 0.53 -7.18
N GLN A 55 19.96 0.28 -6.24
CA GLN A 55 19.64 -0.44 -5.01
C GLN A 55 18.55 0.28 -4.19
N ARG A 56 18.60 1.62 -4.13
CA ARG A 56 17.59 2.42 -3.41
C ARG A 56 16.23 2.36 -4.10
N ARG A 57 16.18 2.47 -5.43
CA ARG A 57 14.96 2.26 -6.22
C ARG A 57 14.38 0.86 -6.01
N LYS A 58 15.23 -0.17 -6.02
CA LYS A 58 14.83 -1.56 -5.75
C LYS A 58 14.29 -1.73 -4.34
N ALA A 59 14.94 -1.14 -3.34
CA ALA A 59 14.47 -1.16 -1.96
C ALA A 59 13.13 -0.44 -1.79
N LEU A 60 12.93 0.70 -2.47
CA LEU A 60 11.66 1.41 -2.50
C LEU A 60 10.52 0.53 -3.07
N LEU A 61 10.76 -0.16 -4.18
CA LEU A 61 9.80 -1.10 -4.77
C LEU A 61 9.50 -2.27 -3.83
N ARG A 62 10.53 -2.84 -3.21
CA ARG A 62 10.37 -3.91 -2.23
C ARG A 62 9.55 -3.46 -1.02
N THR A 63 9.78 -2.25 -0.53
CA THR A 63 8.95 -1.65 0.53
C THR A 63 7.50 -1.54 0.09
N ALA A 64 7.21 -0.99 -1.10
CA ALA A 64 5.85 -0.89 -1.60
C ALA A 64 5.15 -2.27 -1.66
N LYS A 65 5.86 -3.31 -2.10
CA LYS A 65 5.35 -4.69 -2.13
C LYS A 65 5.04 -5.23 -0.74
N LEU A 66 5.95 -5.07 0.21
CA LEU A 66 5.74 -5.48 1.60
C LEU A 66 4.52 -4.78 2.20
N LEU A 67 4.40 -3.46 2.01
CA LEU A 67 3.29 -2.67 2.51
C LEU A 67 1.94 -3.13 1.93
N LYS A 68 1.88 -3.39 0.61
CA LYS A 68 0.66 -3.91 -0.02
C LYS A 68 0.29 -5.30 0.51
N ALA A 69 1.25 -6.22 0.58
CA ALA A 69 1.00 -7.58 1.09
C ALA A 69 0.50 -7.56 2.54
N VAL A 70 1.11 -6.73 3.39
CA VAL A 70 0.69 -6.54 4.79
C VAL A 70 -0.71 -5.95 4.88
N LEU A 71 -1.03 -4.95 4.07
CA LEU A 71 -2.36 -4.33 4.05
C LEU A 71 -3.44 -5.32 3.63
N LEU A 72 -3.20 -6.09 2.56
CA LEU A 72 -4.12 -7.11 2.09
C LEU A 72 -4.33 -8.18 3.17
N ALA A 73 -3.25 -8.70 3.77
CA ALA A 73 -3.31 -9.67 4.86
C ALA A 73 -4.06 -9.15 6.08
N TYR A 74 -3.86 -7.88 6.44
CA TYR A 74 -4.62 -7.23 7.52
C TYR A 74 -6.12 -7.17 7.17
N LYS A 75 -6.48 -6.74 5.96
CA LYS A 75 -7.88 -6.62 5.52
C LYS A 75 -8.56 -7.97 5.27
N GLU A 76 -7.82 -9.05 5.05
CA GLU A 76 -8.40 -10.39 5.03
C GLU A 76 -8.95 -10.81 6.39
N VAL A 77 -8.37 -10.32 7.49
CA VAL A 77 -8.79 -10.66 8.86
C VAL A 77 -9.68 -9.58 9.48
N VAL A 78 -9.37 -8.32 9.21
CA VAL A 78 -10.05 -7.14 9.73
C VAL A 78 -10.80 -6.45 8.60
N TYR A 79 -11.88 -7.09 8.15
CA TYR A 79 -12.77 -6.55 7.14
C TYR A 79 -14.02 -5.94 7.78
N ASP A 80 -14.43 -4.78 7.29
CA ASP A 80 -15.45 -3.90 7.87
C ASP A 80 -16.66 -3.70 6.95
N ILE A 81 -16.67 -4.34 5.78
CA ILE A 81 -17.78 -4.27 4.82
C ILE A 81 -18.48 -5.62 4.79
N HIS A 82 -19.76 -5.65 5.13
CA HIS A 82 -20.55 -6.89 5.12
C HIS A 82 -21.01 -7.25 3.70
N LEU A 83 -20.07 -7.69 2.87
CA LEU A 83 -20.35 -8.12 1.49
C LEU A 83 -21.16 -9.42 1.47
N THR A 84 -22.18 -9.41 0.60
CA THR A 84 -23.02 -10.57 0.28
C THR A 84 -22.80 -11.06 -1.15
N LYS A 85 -22.30 -10.18 -2.03
CA LYS A 85 -21.95 -10.53 -3.41
C LYS A 85 -20.92 -9.57 -3.99
N ILE A 86 -20.12 -10.07 -4.92
CA ILE A 86 -19.25 -9.29 -5.79
C ILE A 86 -19.64 -9.64 -7.22
N GLU A 87 -20.09 -8.67 -8.00
CA GLU A 87 -20.47 -8.83 -9.40
C GLU A 87 -19.60 -7.96 -10.29
N HIS A 88 -19.27 -8.44 -11.48
CA HIS A 88 -18.63 -7.65 -12.51
C HIS A 88 -19.62 -7.48 -13.67
N ASP A 89 -20.03 -6.25 -13.90
CA ASP A 89 -20.86 -5.88 -15.05
C ASP A 89 -19.93 -5.78 -16.28
N GLU A 90 -20.02 -6.78 -17.16
CA GLU A 90 -19.16 -6.85 -18.36
C GLU A 90 -19.46 -5.73 -19.38
N ASP A 91 -20.69 -5.21 -19.40
CA ASP A 91 -21.08 -4.16 -20.35
C ASP A 91 -20.50 -2.81 -19.94
N SER A 92 -20.50 -2.51 -18.63
CA SER A 92 -19.97 -1.25 -18.10
C SER A 92 -18.54 -1.33 -17.56
N GLY A 93 -17.98 -2.53 -17.41
CA GLY A 93 -16.69 -2.77 -16.74
C GLY A 93 -16.69 -2.44 -15.24
N THR A 94 -17.87 -2.31 -14.62
CA THR A 94 -18.01 -1.88 -13.22
C THR A 94 -17.98 -3.09 -12.28
N LEU A 95 -17.24 -2.98 -11.17
CA LEU A 95 -17.32 -3.91 -10.06
C LEU A 95 -18.42 -3.46 -9.07
N VAL A 96 -19.44 -4.28 -8.89
CA VAL A 96 -20.56 -4.01 -7.99
C VAL A 96 -20.38 -4.82 -6.70
N LEU A 97 -20.28 -4.10 -5.58
CA LEU A 97 -20.14 -4.65 -4.23
C LEU A 97 -21.49 -4.61 -3.53
N ILE A 98 -22.15 -5.76 -3.42
CA ILE A 98 -23.44 -5.86 -2.74
C ILE A 98 -23.22 -6.09 -1.26
N HIS A 99 -23.72 -5.19 -0.41
CA HIS A 99 -23.43 -5.18 1.02
C HIS A 99 -24.68 -4.96 1.88
N THR A 100 -24.54 -5.25 3.18
CA THR A 100 -25.53 -4.87 4.19
C THR A 100 -25.03 -3.65 4.96
N PRO A 101 -25.60 -2.45 4.75
CA PRO A 101 -25.16 -1.24 5.45
C PRO A 101 -25.32 -1.33 6.96
N ASN A 102 -24.61 -0.46 7.69
CA ASN A 102 -24.72 -0.28 9.14
C ASN A 102 -24.34 -1.50 9.99
N ARG A 103 -23.57 -2.45 9.45
CA ARG A 103 -22.90 -3.51 10.23
C ARG A 103 -21.47 -3.08 10.52
N ILE A 104 -21.14 -2.91 11.80
CA ILE A 104 -19.85 -2.36 12.26
C ILE A 104 -18.89 -3.49 12.71
N GLU A 105 -19.32 -4.74 12.63
CA GLU A 105 -18.52 -5.90 13.02
C GLU A 105 -17.30 -6.06 12.12
N ARG A 106 -16.16 -6.39 12.74
CA ARG A 106 -14.97 -6.83 12.01
C ARG A 106 -15.06 -8.33 11.78
N HIS A 107 -14.86 -8.76 10.54
CA HIS A 107 -14.92 -10.16 10.16
C HIS A 107 -13.88 -10.51 9.11
N LEU A 108 -13.73 -11.80 8.82
CA LEU A 108 -12.90 -12.26 7.72
C LEU A 108 -13.48 -11.78 6.39
N PHE A 109 -12.61 -11.45 5.44
CA PHE A 109 -13.04 -11.18 4.07
C PHE A 109 -13.73 -12.42 3.48
N PRO A 110 -14.92 -12.29 2.88
CA PRO A 110 -15.65 -13.42 2.32
C PRO A 110 -15.04 -13.84 0.96
N SER A 111 -13.88 -14.50 1.02
CA SER A 111 -13.06 -14.89 -0.14
C SER A 111 -13.79 -15.77 -1.17
N HIS A 112 -14.86 -16.45 -0.76
CA HIS A 112 -15.68 -17.25 -1.67
C HIS A 112 -16.52 -16.42 -2.66
N LEU A 113 -16.69 -15.11 -2.43
CA LEU A 113 -17.50 -14.23 -3.30
C LEU A 113 -16.83 -13.90 -4.63
N THR A 114 -15.52 -14.09 -4.76
CA THR A 114 -14.80 -13.92 -6.03
C THR A 114 -13.57 -14.82 -6.09
N ARG A 115 -13.28 -15.34 -7.28
CA ARG A 115 -12.02 -16.07 -7.58
C ARG A 115 -11.04 -15.23 -8.41
N ILE A 116 -11.44 -14.01 -8.76
CA ILE A 116 -10.63 -13.09 -9.57
C ILE A 116 -9.82 -12.24 -8.60
N GLU A 117 -8.49 -12.44 -8.58
CA GLU A 117 -7.61 -11.80 -7.59
C GLU A 117 -7.69 -10.28 -7.65
N ASN A 118 -7.73 -9.68 -8.85
CA ASN A 118 -7.88 -8.23 -8.99
C ASN A 118 -9.18 -7.70 -8.36
N HIS A 119 -10.29 -8.44 -8.47
CA HIS A 119 -11.56 -8.05 -7.86
C HIS A 119 -11.50 -8.19 -6.34
N LYS A 120 -10.81 -9.23 -5.85
CA LYS A 120 -10.57 -9.44 -4.43
C LYS A 120 -9.74 -8.29 -3.84
N GLU A 121 -8.61 -7.94 -4.45
CA GLU A 121 -7.78 -6.83 -3.99
C GLU A 121 -8.55 -5.50 -4.02
N ALA A 122 -9.30 -5.24 -5.10
CA ALA A 122 -10.14 -4.05 -5.21
C ALA A 122 -11.20 -3.98 -4.10
N ALA A 123 -11.89 -5.10 -3.83
CA ALA A 123 -12.90 -5.18 -2.76
C ALA A 123 -12.30 -5.09 -1.35
N LEU A 124 -11.08 -5.60 -1.14
CA LEU A 124 -10.36 -5.47 0.14
C LEU A 124 -9.96 -4.02 0.43
N LEU A 125 -9.55 -3.28 -0.61
CA LEU A 125 -8.90 -1.97 -0.47
C LEU A 125 -9.77 -0.77 -0.88
N VAL A 126 -11.02 -1.00 -1.31
CA VAL A 126 -11.98 0.08 -1.60
C VAL A 126 -12.18 0.98 -0.38
N ASN A 127 -12.04 2.29 -0.60
CA ASN A 127 -12.12 3.33 0.42
C ASN A 127 -11.07 3.20 1.56
N GLN A 128 -10.01 2.40 1.38
CA GLN A 128 -8.98 2.20 2.40
C GLN A 128 -7.75 3.12 2.24
N CYS A 129 -7.75 4.03 1.26
CA CYS A 129 -6.58 4.85 0.94
C CYS A 129 -6.09 5.67 2.14
N THR A 130 -6.96 6.42 2.81
CA THR A 130 -6.60 7.21 4.00
C THR A 130 -6.22 6.34 5.19
N MET A 131 -6.92 5.22 5.43
CA MET A 131 -6.55 4.29 6.49
C MET A 131 -5.13 3.75 6.29
N SER A 132 -4.76 3.42 5.05
CA SER A 132 -3.46 2.82 4.73
C SER A 132 -2.28 3.72 5.12
N ILE A 133 -2.45 5.05 5.01
CA ILE A 133 -1.48 6.07 5.42
C ILE A 133 -1.20 5.98 6.93
N SER A 134 -2.25 5.89 7.75
CA SER A 134 -2.07 5.79 9.21
C SER A 134 -1.59 4.41 9.62
N LEU A 135 -2.33 3.35 9.24
CA LEU A 135 -2.09 1.97 9.67
C LEU A 135 -0.64 1.54 9.41
N LEU A 136 -0.09 1.92 8.26
CA LEU A 136 1.26 1.52 7.85
C LEU A 136 2.32 2.60 8.09
N GLY A 137 1.94 3.79 8.57
CA GLY A 137 2.83 4.93 8.79
C GLY A 137 4.15 4.56 9.47
N PRO A 138 4.13 3.93 10.67
CA PRO A 138 5.34 3.47 11.34
C PRO A 138 6.16 2.49 10.50
N MET A 139 5.51 1.52 9.84
CA MET A 139 6.18 0.49 9.04
C MET A 139 6.89 1.10 7.83
N THR A 140 6.21 1.95 7.07
CA THR A 140 6.78 2.65 5.91
C THR A 140 7.99 3.49 6.31
N ARG A 141 7.89 4.25 7.41
CA ARG A 141 9.00 5.07 7.91
C ARG A 141 10.20 4.23 8.31
N GLY A 142 9.99 3.12 9.02
CA GLY A 142 11.10 2.24 9.41
C GLY A 142 11.77 1.57 8.20
N LEU A 143 10.99 1.10 7.22
CA LEU A 143 11.52 0.44 6.01
C LEU A 143 12.25 1.39 5.07
N LEU A 144 11.90 2.68 5.05
CA LEU A 144 12.49 3.69 4.17
C LEU A 144 13.54 4.58 4.87
N ALA A 145 13.82 4.33 6.15
CA ALA A 145 14.86 5.04 6.88
C ALA A 145 16.22 4.90 6.17
N GLY A 146 16.85 6.04 5.85
CA GLY A 146 18.12 6.09 5.12
C GLY A 146 18.02 5.85 3.60
N ILE A 147 16.80 5.60 3.08
CA ILE A 147 16.53 5.42 1.63
C ILE A 147 15.89 6.68 1.03
N VAL A 148 15.06 7.37 1.80
CA VAL A 148 14.33 8.57 1.37
C VAL A 148 14.74 9.75 2.24
N SER A 149 14.85 10.94 1.64
CA SER A 149 15.12 12.19 2.36
C SER A 149 13.83 12.80 2.91
N ARG A 150 12.70 12.51 2.25
CA ARG A 150 11.41 13.11 2.56
C ARG A 150 10.27 12.17 2.15
N MET A 151 9.22 12.16 2.96
CA MET A 151 7.93 11.57 2.60
C MET A 151 6.80 12.51 2.99
N ASP A 152 5.79 12.58 2.13
CA ASP A 152 4.59 13.40 2.32
C ASP A 152 3.34 12.62 1.93
N VAL A 153 2.22 13.00 2.52
CA VAL A 153 0.92 12.59 2.03
C VAL A 153 0.53 13.48 0.87
N ALA A 154 0.09 12.87 -0.22
CA ALA A 154 -0.44 13.56 -1.38
C ALA A 154 -1.89 13.13 -1.64
N ILE A 155 -2.66 14.05 -2.21
CA ILE A 155 -3.98 13.75 -2.78
C ILE A 155 -3.92 13.96 -4.28
N VAL A 156 -4.53 13.02 -5.00
CA VAL A 156 -4.81 13.16 -6.44
C VAL A 156 -6.30 13.04 -6.70
N GLU A 157 -6.77 13.70 -7.75
CA GLU A 157 -8.09 13.45 -8.33
C GLU A 157 -7.93 12.61 -9.59
N ILE A 158 -8.52 11.43 -9.62
CA ILE A 158 -8.45 10.48 -10.72
C ILE A 158 -9.64 10.70 -11.66
N ARG A 159 -9.40 10.71 -12.97
CA ARG A 159 -10.46 10.75 -13.97
C ARG A 159 -10.56 9.44 -14.73
N ASN A 160 -11.79 8.93 -14.84
CA ASN A 160 -12.12 7.71 -15.60
C ASN A 160 -11.23 6.51 -15.18
N PRO A 161 -11.31 6.08 -13.91
CA PRO A 161 -10.52 4.95 -13.45
C PRO A 161 -10.80 3.69 -14.29
N PRO A 162 -9.78 2.87 -14.62
CA PRO A 162 -9.96 1.62 -15.35
C PRO A 162 -10.97 0.65 -14.75
N LEU A 163 -11.12 0.65 -13.43
CA LEU A 163 -12.11 -0.15 -12.71
C LEU A 163 -13.01 0.77 -11.85
N PRO A 164 -14.19 1.16 -12.35
CA PRO A 164 -15.22 1.77 -11.52
C PRO A 164 -15.75 0.76 -10.49
N ILE A 165 -15.91 1.18 -9.23
CA ILE A 165 -16.53 0.38 -8.17
C ILE A 165 -17.79 1.07 -7.68
N ARG A 166 -18.87 0.30 -7.47
CA ARG A 166 -20.14 0.80 -6.90
C ARG A 166 -20.63 -0.10 -5.78
N PHE A 167 -21.23 0.50 -4.75
CA PHE A 167 -21.93 -0.23 -3.69
C PHE A 167 -23.41 -0.38 -4.00
N HIS A 168 -23.98 -1.53 -3.65
CA HIS A 168 -25.43 -1.77 -3.69
C HIS A 168 -25.94 -2.32 -2.34
N PRO A 169 -26.86 -1.64 -1.64
CA PRO A 169 -27.36 -0.29 -1.95
C PRO A 169 -26.24 0.76 -1.90
N PRO A 170 -26.43 1.96 -2.49
CA PRO A 170 -25.44 3.03 -2.44
C PRO A 170 -25.04 3.34 -1.00
N ASP A 171 -23.75 3.56 -0.78
CA ASP A 171 -23.19 3.90 0.53
C ASP A 171 -22.71 5.36 0.54
N GLY A 172 -23.12 6.12 1.55
CA GLY A 172 -22.75 7.53 1.72
C GLY A 172 -23.18 8.49 0.60
N ILE A 173 -22.55 9.68 0.58
CA ILE A 173 -22.75 10.70 -0.46
C ILE A 173 -21.82 10.36 -1.62
N MET A 174 -22.39 9.91 -2.74
CA MET A 174 -21.63 9.74 -3.97
C MET A 174 -21.26 11.11 -4.55
N THR A 175 -19.96 11.35 -4.69
CA THR A 175 -19.42 12.49 -5.43
C THR A 175 -18.95 11.99 -6.79
N ASP A 176 -19.19 12.78 -7.85
CA ASP A 176 -18.68 12.47 -9.19
C ASP A 176 -17.14 12.58 -9.28
N ARG A 177 -16.50 13.12 -8.24
CA ARG A 177 -15.05 13.28 -8.13
C ARG A 177 -14.44 12.12 -7.34
N VAL A 178 -13.37 11.56 -7.88
CA VAL A 178 -12.64 10.43 -7.29
C VAL A 178 -11.32 10.93 -6.73
N PHE A 179 -11.29 11.17 -5.42
CA PHE A 179 -10.06 11.55 -4.71
C PHE A 179 -9.35 10.32 -4.17
N HIS A 180 -8.03 10.38 -4.17
CA HIS A 180 -7.18 9.29 -3.67
C HIS A 180 -6.01 9.82 -2.86
N THR A 181 -5.78 9.21 -1.70
CA THR A 181 -4.65 9.55 -0.82
C THR A 181 -3.51 8.56 -1.04
N ILE A 182 -2.30 9.09 -1.27
CA ILE A 182 -1.09 8.32 -1.58
C ILE A 182 0.12 8.89 -0.84
N VAL A 183 1.22 8.13 -0.83
CA VAL A 183 2.50 8.61 -0.25
C VAL A 183 3.43 9.02 -1.38
N GLU A 184 3.93 10.25 -1.30
CA GLU A 184 5.11 10.63 -2.07
C GLU A 184 6.37 10.34 -1.26
N ALA A 185 7.36 9.75 -1.92
CA ALA A 185 8.71 9.54 -1.40
C ALA A 185 9.74 10.23 -2.30
N THR A 186 10.61 11.04 -1.71
CA THR A 186 11.78 11.60 -2.39
C THR A 186 13.00 10.75 -2.04
N LEU A 187 13.61 10.11 -3.02
CA LEU A 187 14.84 9.35 -2.80
C LEU A 187 15.94 10.28 -2.34
N ASP A 188 16.63 9.87 -1.27
CA ASP A 188 17.81 10.59 -0.81
C ASP A 188 18.97 10.36 -1.79
N SER A 189 19.89 11.33 -1.86
CA SER A 189 20.94 11.51 -2.89
C SER A 189 20.47 11.93 -4.29
N SER A 190 19.47 11.29 -4.90
CA SER A 190 19.07 11.59 -6.30
C SER A 190 17.96 12.64 -6.43
N GLY A 191 17.15 12.85 -5.38
CA GLY A 191 16.00 13.76 -5.42
C GLY A 191 14.84 13.25 -6.29
N GLU A 192 14.88 11.99 -6.75
CA GLU A 192 13.80 11.38 -7.52
C GLU A 192 12.52 11.30 -6.71
N ARG A 193 11.40 11.71 -7.31
CA ARG A 193 10.08 11.73 -6.65
C ARG A 193 9.24 10.56 -7.14
N TRP A 194 8.82 9.72 -6.21
CA TRP A 194 8.07 8.51 -6.46
C TRP A 194 6.74 8.53 -5.71
N LEU A 195 5.68 8.01 -6.32
CA LEU A 195 4.40 7.77 -5.68
C LEU A 195 4.28 6.29 -5.33
N ILE A 196 4.08 6.02 -4.04
CA ILE A 196 3.76 4.70 -3.50
C ILE A 196 2.24 4.63 -3.39
N ASP A 197 1.63 3.78 -4.21
CA ASP A 197 0.18 3.56 -4.23
C ASP A 197 -0.16 2.09 -4.04
N ILE A 198 -0.25 1.68 -2.78
CA ILE A 198 -0.58 0.30 -2.40
C ILE A 198 -2.09 0.02 -2.45
N THR A 199 -2.94 1.04 -2.61
CA THR A 199 -4.41 0.92 -2.65
C THR A 199 -5.01 1.21 -4.02
N GLY A 200 -4.19 1.55 -5.02
CA GLY A 200 -4.62 1.89 -6.39
C GLY A 200 -5.39 0.80 -7.14
N CYS A 201 -5.33 -0.45 -6.68
CA CYS A 201 -6.15 -1.53 -7.22
C CYS A 201 -7.66 -1.28 -7.05
N GLN A 202 -8.08 -0.42 -6.11
CA GLN A 202 -9.48 0.03 -6.01
C GLN A 202 -9.95 0.82 -7.25
N TYR A 203 -9.02 1.26 -8.10
CA TYR A 203 -9.28 1.92 -9.37
C TYR A 203 -8.83 1.10 -10.58
N GLY A 204 -8.36 -0.14 -10.34
CA GLY A 204 -7.80 -1.02 -11.38
C GLY A 204 -6.34 -0.75 -11.71
N PHE A 205 -5.63 0.08 -10.93
CA PHE A 205 -4.20 0.29 -11.12
C PHE A 205 -3.39 -0.93 -10.69
N ARG A 206 -2.41 -1.31 -11.51
CA ARG A 206 -1.53 -2.46 -11.25
C ARG A 206 -0.21 -2.07 -10.59
N ASP A 207 0.31 -0.91 -10.98
CA ASP A 207 1.60 -0.43 -10.49
C ASP A 207 1.44 0.20 -9.11
N ILE A 208 2.22 -0.28 -8.14
CA ILE A 208 2.20 0.20 -6.76
C ILE A 208 3.29 1.25 -6.47
N LEU A 209 4.18 1.45 -7.43
CA LEU A 209 5.28 2.41 -7.36
C LEU A 209 5.52 2.97 -8.75
N LEU A 210 5.36 4.27 -8.92
CA LEU A 210 5.67 4.97 -10.17
C LEU A 210 6.37 6.30 -9.90
N PRO A 211 7.21 6.77 -10.83
CA PRO A 211 7.70 8.15 -10.81
C PRO A 211 6.53 9.13 -10.81
N LEU A 212 6.61 10.22 -10.06
CA LEU A 212 5.51 11.17 -9.87
C LEU A 212 4.86 11.59 -11.20
N LYS A 213 5.67 12.04 -12.17
CA LYS A 213 5.15 12.49 -13.47
C LYS A 213 4.46 11.35 -14.23
N LYS A 214 5.06 10.15 -14.22
CA LYS A 214 4.53 8.96 -14.90
C LYS A 214 3.20 8.55 -14.29
N TYR A 215 3.10 8.54 -12.96
CA TYR A 215 1.85 8.24 -12.25
C TYR A 215 0.72 9.20 -12.65
N ILE A 216 0.95 10.51 -12.60
CA ILE A 216 -0.07 11.52 -12.91
C ILE A 216 -0.59 11.36 -14.34
N THR A 217 0.31 11.16 -15.31
CA THR A 217 -0.07 10.95 -16.71
C THR A 217 -0.74 9.60 -16.95
N GLN A 218 -0.16 8.50 -16.46
CA GLN A 218 -0.65 7.14 -16.69
C GLN A 218 -2.03 6.91 -16.07
N ASN A 219 -2.27 7.47 -14.88
CA ASN A 219 -3.49 7.28 -14.12
C ASN A 219 -4.50 8.43 -14.30
N ASN A 220 -4.30 9.27 -15.33
CA ASN A 220 -5.19 10.36 -15.72
C ASN A 220 -5.62 11.25 -14.54
N CYS A 221 -4.64 11.65 -13.71
CA CYS A 221 -4.90 12.49 -12.56
C CYS A 221 -5.09 13.95 -12.99
N SER A 222 -6.21 14.57 -12.62
CA SER A 222 -6.49 15.97 -12.97
C SER A 222 -5.97 16.98 -11.97
N SER A 223 -5.65 16.55 -10.77
CA SER A 223 -5.01 17.37 -9.75
C SER A 223 -4.03 16.54 -8.93
N TYR A 224 -3.07 17.23 -8.34
CA TYR A 224 -2.08 16.69 -7.44
C TYR A 224 -1.76 17.76 -6.40
N GLU A 225 -1.87 17.40 -5.13
CA GLU A 225 -1.62 18.30 -4.00
C GLU A 225 -0.81 17.58 -2.93
N LEU A 226 0.24 18.22 -2.44
CA LEU A 226 0.96 17.80 -1.24
C LEU A 226 0.24 18.36 -0.02
N LEU A 227 -0.12 17.50 0.92
CA LEU A 227 -0.79 17.91 2.15
C LEU A 227 0.21 18.18 3.27
N GLN A 228 0.71 17.11 3.87
CA GLN A 228 1.51 17.18 5.09
C GLN A 228 2.63 16.15 5.08
N PRO A 229 3.72 16.38 5.83
CA PRO A 229 4.75 15.37 6.03
C PRO A 229 4.15 14.06 6.54
N TYR A 230 4.69 12.94 6.10
CA TYR A 230 4.15 11.61 6.39
C TYR A 230 4.53 11.12 7.81
N GLY A 231 3.93 11.75 8.82
CA GLY A 231 4.20 11.53 10.25
C GLY A 231 3.20 10.63 10.99
N HIS A 232 2.21 10.07 10.30
CA HIS A 232 1.07 9.38 10.89
C HIS A 232 1.49 8.17 11.76
N THR A 233 0.85 8.03 12.91
CA THR A 233 0.81 6.81 13.73
C THR A 233 -0.27 5.87 13.21
N GLU A 234 -0.26 4.62 13.70
CA GLU A 234 -1.24 3.60 13.35
C GLU A 234 -2.71 4.04 13.61
N THR A 235 -2.94 5.04 14.46
CA THR A 235 -4.28 5.54 14.84
C THR A 235 -4.58 6.98 14.42
N THR A 236 -3.70 7.68 13.71
CA THR A 236 -3.84 9.14 13.48
C THR A 236 -5.19 9.56 12.89
N ASP A 237 -5.65 8.90 11.82
CA ASP A 237 -6.97 9.16 11.21
C ASP A 237 -8.12 8.90 12.18
N GLN A 238 -8.00 7.90 13.06
CA GLN A 238 -9.01 7.59 14.07
C GLN A 238 -9.04 8.62 15.21
N ASP A 239 -7.87 9.15 15.58
CA ASP A 239 -7.74 10.21 16.58
C ASP A 239 -8.26 11.56 16.06
N GLU A 240 -8.16 11.78 14.74
CA GLU A 240 -8.63 13.00 14.06
C GLU A 240 -10.11 12.92 13.66
N LEU A 241 -10.65 11.73 13.41
CA LEU A 241 -12.01 11.52 12.91
C LEU A 241 -13.10 12.24 13.74
N PRO A 242 -13.12 12.20 15.09
CA PRO A 242 -14.06 12.95 15.92
C PRO A 242 -14.04 14.47 15.71
N ARG A 243 -12.94 15.01 15.17
CA ARG A 243 -12.72 16.44 14.90
C ARG A 243 -12.92 16.79 13.42
N SER A 244 -13.32 15.83 12.59
CA SER A 244 -13.56 16.08 11.18
C SER A 244 -14.76 17.01 10.96
N PRO A 245 -14.79 17.78 9.85
CA PRO A 245 -15.91 18.65 9.51
C PRO A 245 -17.26 17.90 9.47
N PHE A 246 -17.24 16.62 9.05
CA PHE A 246 -18.43 15.77 9.06
C PHE A 246 -19.05 15.67 10.45
N PHE A 247 -18.25 15.26 11.45
CA PHE A 247 -18.74 15.14 12.82
C PHE A 247 -19.08 16.49 13.45
N ILE A 248 -18.31 17.54 13.18
CA ILE A 248 -18.61 18.90 13.69
C ILE A 248 -19.98 19.36 13.20
N LEU A 249 -20.29 19.16 11.91
CA LEU A 249 -21.55 19.58 11.31
C LEU A 249 -22.75 18.72 11.76
N THR A 250 -22.52 17.50 12.22
CA THR A 250 -23.58 16.60 12.74
C THR A 250 -23.73 16.63 14.27
N GLY A 251 -23.07 17.57 14.97
CA GLY A 251 -23.19 17.70 16.43
C GLY A 251 -22.26 16.79 17.24
N GLY A 252 -21.21 16.27 16.62
CA GLY A 252 -20.20 15.38 17.20
C GLY A 252 -20.52 13.89 17.01
N PRO A 253 -19.56 12.99 17.29
CA PRO A 253 -19.81 11.55 17.31
C PRO A 253 -20.68 11.17 18.52
N ASN A 254 -21.60 10.24 18.31
CA ASN A 254 -22.35 9.61 19.40
C ASN A 254 -21.50 8.56 20.15
N GLU A 255 -22.01 8.05 21.27
CA GLU A 255 -21.29 7.07 22.11
C GLU A 255 -20.91 5.79 21.35
N GLN A 256 -21.78 5.30 20.46
CA GLN A 256 -21.50 4.12 19.65
C GLN A 256 -20.34 4.38 18.69
N GLN A 257 -20.35 5.51 17.98
CA GLN A 257 -19.28 5.89 17.06
C GLN A 257 -17.94 6.05 17.76
N LEU A 258 -17.93 6.59 18.99
CA LEU A 258 -16.72 6.65 19.81
C LEU A 258 -16.23 5.26 20.23
N ALA A 259 -17.15 4.35 20.57
CA ALA A 259 -16.80 2.96 20.88
C ALA A 259 -16.22 2.24 19.67
N ASP A 260 -16.79 2.44 18.48
CA ASP A 260 -16.30 1.85 17.23
C ASP A 260 -14.89 2.34 16.88
N ILE A 261 -14.63 3.64 17.08
CA ILE A 261 -13.30 4.24 16.93
C ILE A 261 -12.28 3.57 17.88
N GLU A 262 -12.63 3.37 19.15
CA GLU A 262 -11.71 2.71 20.09
C GLU A 262 -11.49 1.22 19.79
N ILE A 263 -12.51 0.50 19.31
CA ILE A 263 -12.36 -0.87 18.83
C ILE A 263 -11.36 -0.92 17.67
N GLU A 264 -11.53 -0.05 16.67
CA GLU A 264 -10.62 0.06 15.53
C GLU A 264 -9.19 0.36 16.00
N LYS A 265 -9.01 1.35 16.89
CA LYS A 265 -7.71 1.66 17.49
C LYS A 265 -7.09 0.47 18.21
N GLY A 266 -7.91 -0.38 18.85
CA GLY A 266 -7.49 -1.64 19.44
C GLY A 266 -6.83 -2.58 18.43
N TYR A 267 -7.51 -2.86 17.31
CA TYR A 267 -6.95 -3.69 16.22
C TYR A 267 -5.64 -3.11 15.69
N ARG A 268 -5.58 -1.80 15.49
CA ARG A 268 -4.39 -1.15 14.92
C ARG A 268 -3.20 -1.13 15.88
N ARG A 269 -3.42 -0.90 17.17
CA ARG A 269 -2.38 -1.01 18.21
C ARG A 269 -1.85 -2.45 18.31
N HIS A 270 -2.73 -3.44 18.20
CA HIS A 270 -2.34 -4.85 18.16
C HIS A 270 -1.48 -5.15 16.94
N PHE A 271 -1.90 -4.74 15.75
CA PHE A 271 -1.09 -4.83 14.53
C PHE A 271 0.29 -4.17 14.69
N ALA A 272 0.33 -2.97 15.29
CA ALA A 272 1.58 -2.25 15.51
C ALA A 272 2.57 -2.99 16.42
N THR A 273 2.12 -3.92 17.29
CA THR A 273 3.04 -4.76 18.08
C THR A 273 3.85 -5.70 17.18
N LEU A 274 3.22 -6.29 16.15
CA LEU A 274 3.90 -7.12 15.17
C LEU A 274 4.88 -6.29 14.33
N VAL A 275 4.44 -5.12 13.85
CA VAL A 275 5.31 -4.19 13.10
C VAL A 275 6.55 -3.83 13.90
N ARG A 276 6.41 -3.53 15.20
CA ARG A 276 7.55 -3.25 16.08
C ARG A 276 8.53 -4.42 16.20
N ALA A 277 8.03 -5.65 16.26
CA ALA A 277 8.87 -6.86 16.30
C ALA A 277 9.62 -7.14 14.99
N LEU A 278 9.20 -6.53 13.87
CA LEU A 278 9.75 -6.77 12.54
C LEU A 278 10.89 -5.82 12.13
N PHE A 279 11.04 -4.66 12.76
CA PHE A 279 11.91 -3.58 12.25
C PHE A 279 13.39 -3.93 12.11
N HIS A 280 13.90 -4.95 12.80
CA HIS A 280 15.32 -5.33 12.76
C HIS A 280 15.67 -6.40 11.71
N GLN A 281 14.72 -6.79 10.84
CA GLN A 281 14.88 -7.98 10.00
C GLN A 281 15.43 -7.73 8.59
N GLY A 282 15.82 -6.50 8.23
CA GLY A 282 16.42 -6.23 6.91
C GLY A 282 15.51 -6.65 5.73
N LEU A 283 14.19 -6.49 5.89
CA LEU A 283 13.15 -7.11 5.04
C LEU A 283 13.23 -6.76 3.54
N THR A 284 13.92 -5.69 3.17
CA THR A 284 14.07 -5.24 1.78
C THR A 284 15.37 -5.72 1.13
N GLN A 285 16.23 -6.44 1.86
CA GLN A 285 17.56 -6.88 1.41
C GLN A 285 17.57 -8.32 0.88
N GLY A 286 18.70 -8.73 0.33
CA GLY A 286 18.92 -10.10 -0.18
C GLY A 286 18.45 -10.34 -1.62
N SER A 287 18.52 -11.60 -2.04
CA SER A 287 18.14 -12.02 -3.39
C SER A 287 16.63 -11.88 -3.63
N ASP A 288 16.19 -11.87 -4.90
CA ASP A 288 14.76 -11.76 -5.21
C ASP A 288 13.97 -12.97 -4.71
N ALA A 289 14.55 -14.17 -4.73
CA ALA A 289 13.94 -15.37 -4.16
C ALA A 289 13.80 -15.29 -2.64
N HIS A 290 14.81 -14.76 -1.94
CA HIS A 290 14.73 -14.55 -0.49
C HIS A 290 13.67 -13.51 -0.15
N PHE A 291 13.61 -12.41 -0.89
CA PHE A 291 12.59 -11.39 -0.72
C PHE A 291 11.17 -11.93 -0.97
N ALA A 292 10.97 -12.78 -1.98
CA ALA A 292 9.69 -13.44 -2.22
C ALA A 292 9.26 -14.30 -1.03
N ALA A 293 10.17 -15.09 -0.46
CA ALA A 293 9.89 -15.88 0.74
C ALA A 293 9.54 -15.02 1.96
N ILE A 294 10.21 -13.87 2.13
CA ILE A 294 9.87 -12.88 3.17
C ILE A 294 8.44 -12.36 2.99
N LEU A 295 8.05 -12.05 1.75
CA LEU A 295 6.72 -11.52 1.43
C LEU A 295 5.62 -12.51 1.86
N ASP A 296 5.80 -13.78 1.51
CA ASP A 296 4.85 -14.85 1.84
C ASP A 296 4.78 -15.10 3.35
N ASP A 297 5.93 -15.22 4.03
CA ASP A 297 6.00 -15.40 5.49
C ASP A 297 5.31 -14.23 6.23
N LEU A 298 5.58 -13.00 5.79
CA LEU A 298 5.03 -11.80 6.42
C LEU A 298 3.50 -11.76 6.34
N ALA A 299 2.92 -12.08 5.19
CA ALA A 299 1.47 -12.15 5.05
C ALA A 299 0.85 -13.17 6.02
N HIS A 300 1.44 -14.39 6.12
CA HIS A 300 0.98 -15.42 7.04
C HIS A 300 1.09 -14.98 8.51
N ARG A 301 2.18 -14.29 8.88
CA ARG A 301 2.38 -13.77 10.23
C ARG A 301 1.38 -12.68 10.58
N VAL A 302 1.05 -11.79 9.65
CA VAL A 302 0.00 -10.78 9.83
C VAL A 302 -1.34 -11.45 10.07
N ILE A 303 -1.74 -12.40 9.21
CA ILE A 303 -3.01 -13.12 9.36
C ILE A 303 -3.09 -13.82 10.72
N THR A 304 -2.04 -14.56 11.09
CA THR A 304 -1.97 -15.30 12.36
C THR A 304 -2.07 -14.34 13.56
N HIS A 305 -1.29 -13.27 13.55
CA HIS A 305 -1.25 -12.29 14.63
C HIS A 305 -2.57 -11.55 14.78
N MET A 306 -3.19 -11.13 13.67
CA MET A 306 -4.48 -10.43 13.73
C MET A 306 -5.62 -11.35 14.15
N SER A 307 -5.59 -12.62 13.76
CA SER A 307 -6.62 -13.61 14.12
C SER A 307 -6.64 -13.93 15.62
N SER A 308 -5.55 -13.66 16.34
CA SER A 308 -5.49 -13.87 17.79
C SER A 308 -6.04 -12.70 18.59
N TYR A 309 -6.37 -11.57 17.95
CA TYR A 309 -6.87 -10.40 18.66
C TYR A 309 -8.36 -10.53 18.96
N GLN A 310 -8.72 -10.29 20.22
CA GLN A 310 -10.10 -10.14 20.64
C GLN A 310 -10.28 -8.71 21.14
N PRO A 311 -11.09 -7.87 20.47
CA PRO A 311 -11.36 -6.53 20.96
C PRO A 311 -12.10 -6.64 22.29
N HIS A 312 -11.73 -5.81 23.26
CA HIS A 312 -12.50 -5.66 24.48
C HIS A 312 -13.82 -4.98 24.13
N LEU A 313 -14.87 -5.78 23.94
CA LEU A 313 -16.23 -5.30 23.91
C LEU A 313 -16.58 -4.83 25.33
N GLY A 314 -16.34 -3.55 25.62
CA GLY A 314 -16.97 -2.92 26.78
C GLY A 314 -18.47 -3.17 26.72
N ALA A 315 -19.10 -3.43 27.87
CA ALA A 315 -20.48 -3.88 28.04
C ALA A 315 -21.54 -2.94 27.40
N TYR A 316 -21.65 -2.95 26.07
CA TYR A 316 -22.66 -2.21 25.30
C TYR A 316 -23.64 -3.12 24.58
N GLN A 317 -23.52 -4.44 24.75
CA GLN A 317 -24.61 -5.37 24.49
C GLN A 317 -25.51 -5.43 25.72
N GLU A 318 -26.46 -4.49 25.82
CA GLU A 318 -27.82 -4.68 26.36
C GLU A 318 -28.53 -3.33 26.56
N ARG A 319 -29.09 -2.79 25.47
CA ARG A 319 -30.39 -2.08 25.50
C ARG A 319 -31.18 -2.39 24.23
N THR A 320 -31.39 -3.68 23.97
CA THR A 320 -32.62 -4.12 23.31
C THR A 320 -33.58 -4.54 24.40
N THR A 321 -34.35 -3.60 24.94
CA THR A 321 -35.52 -3.90 25.76
C THR A 321 -36.66 -2.96 25.41
N HIS A 322 -37.63 -3.55 24.69
CA HIS A 322 -39.04 -3.21 24.50
C HIS A 322 -39.42 -1.95 23.73
#